data_AF-A0A8X7SYP5-F1
#
_entry.id   AF-A0A8X7SYP5-F1
#
_cell.length_a   1.000
_cell.length_b   1.000
_cell.length_c   1.000
_cell.angle_alpha   90.00
_cell.angle_beta   90.00
_cell.angle_gamma   90.00
#
_symmetry.space_group_name_H-M   'P 1'
#
loop_
_entity.id
_entity.type
_entity.pdbx_description
1 polymer ?
#
loop_
_entity_poly.entity_id
_entity_poly.type
_entity_poly.pdbx_seq_one_letter_code
_entity_poly.pdbx_strand_id
1 'polypeptide(L)'
;MSSGANRVIFYDVATSDGSGCPHILPNPWVTRLCLVHKGISFKTHNVSLEELRAHGTGSLRERLQQTLGPDERPLVPMIDVIGTVEGEGGESSSMLVGDTVTIAEFLDATFPERPSLFLPTHSGPLPPDPDSSEYRQANTMARLLKDGIGNSDSQWASHFELCSAEIADRFRTRDAEYLKSDEKLGLKNGWELLESMDRADMLAHTRRSLLPFCIILSPRPSPRIASTSSSDSRSSLLARPSGSPPLFLSSPDRPGFLDYVLFARYAMSYGTAPQLNKAIWSRKSNEAREWLNTYRGGKWSLQGNAAEAGQWFGDVELPVVWSHQTVDARDERTQDPVETVWHHSTRFHWAPPSLRAKVVYLISSPISRFQRARARALTHSKLPSTD
;
A
#
# COMPACT_ATOMS: atom_id res chain seq x y z
N MET A 1 33.79 -15.36 7.72
CA MET A 1 33.20 -14.97 9.01
C MET A 1 31.71 -15.24 8.96
N SER A 2 31.09 -15.60 10.09
CA SER A 2 29.63 -15.73 10.19
C SER A 2 29.10 -14.41 10.76
N SER A 3 28.74 -13.46 9.88
CA SER A 3 28.12 -12.20 10.30
C SER A 3 26.99 -12.46 11.30
N GLY A 4 27.07 -11.87 12.48
CA GLY A 4 26.03 -11.99 13.51
C GLY A 4 24.65 -11.74 12.93
N ALA A 5 23.72 -12.67 13.17
CA ALA A 5 22.43 -12.67 12.47
C ALA A 5 21.56 -11.47 12.92
N ASN A 6 21.55 -10.41 12.10
CA ASN A 6 20.76 -9.20 12.31
C ASN A 6 19.30 -9.56 12.61
N ARG A 7 18.82 -9.23 13.82
CA ARG A 7 17.44 -9.51 14.23
C ARG A 7 16.56 -8.33 13.89
N VAL A 8 15.60 -8.52 12.99
CA VAL A 8 14.62 -7.49 12.63
C VAL A 8 13.34 -7.66 13.45
N ILE A 9 12.90 -6.59 14.11
CA ILE A 9 11.56 -6.45 14.68
C ILE A 9 10.76 -5.54 13.76
N PHE A 10 9.58 -5.98 13.34
CA PHE A 10 8.69 -5.25 12.45
C PHE A 10 7.48 -4.74 13.22
N TYR A 11 7.29 -3.42 13.26
CA TYR A 11 6.22 -2.76 13.99
C TYR A 11 5.03 -2.55 13.07
N ASP A 12 3.93 -3.25 13.39
CA ASP A 12 2.66 -3.24 12.67
C ASP A 12 1.53 -3.02 13.70
N VAL A 13 0.32 -2.64 13.28
CA VAL A 13 -0.85 -2.58 14.17
C VAL A 13 -1.79 -3.71 13.79
N ALA A 14 -2.17 -4.50 14.79
CA ALA A 14 -3.23 -5.48 14.66
C ALA A 14 -4.56 -4.95 15.17
N THR A 15 -5.68 -5.36 14.58
CA THR A 15 -7.00 -4.85 15.01
C THR A 15 -7.49 -5.43 16.36
N SER A 16 -6.75 -6.38 16.94
CA SER A 16 -7.15 -7.10 18.14
C SER A 16 -5.94 -7.81 18.79
N ASP A 17 -5.95 -7.99 20.10
CA ASP A 17 -4.89 -8.75 20.78
C ASP A 17 -5.02 -10.26 20.53
N GLY A 18 -3.93 -10.91 20.12
CA GLY A 18 -3.84 -12.37 19.93
C GLY A 18 -3.01 -12.80 18.71
N SER A 19 -2.62 -14.07 18.67
CA SER A 19 -2.03 -14.69 17.47
C SER A 19 -3.10 -14.97 16.41
N GLY A 20 -2.71 -14.99 15.13
CA GLY A 20 -3.64 -15.13 14.00
C GLY A 20 -4.51 -13.90 13.75
N CYS A 21 -4.23 -12.79 14.41
CA CYS A 21 -4.84 -11.51 14.10
C CYS A 21 -4.40 -11.05 12.67
N PRO A 22 -5.24 -10.33 11.93
CA PRO A 22 -5.07 -8.90 12.17
C PRO A 22 -3.99 -8.10 11.39
N HIS A 23 -3.68 -8.29 10.09
CA HIS A 23 -2.76 -7.40 9.33
C HIS A 23 -3.20 -6.96 7.91
N ILE A 24 -3.87 -5.80 7.76
CA ILE A 24 -4.03 -5.06 6.47
C ILE A 24 -3.88 -3.53 6.60
N LEU A 25 -3.03 -3.04 7.51
CA LEU A 25 -2.47 -1.68 7.31
C LEU A 25 -1.71 -1.72 5.96
N PRO A 26 -1.97 -0.83 4.99
CA PRO A 26 -1.35 -0.94 3.66
C PRO A 26 0.12 -0.57 3.70
N ASN A 27 0.51 0.48 4.44
CA ASN A 27 1.91 0.88 4.56
C ASN A 27 2.78 -0.28 5.15
N PRO A 28 2.39 -0.94 6.26
CA PRO A 28 2.97 -2.19 6.70
C PRO A 28 2.90 -3.35 5.71
N TRP A 29 1.85 -3.53 4.89
CA TRP A 29 1.93 -4.50 3.78
C TRP A 29 3.11 -4.22 2.86
N VAL A 30 3.36 -2.96 2.49
CA VAL A 30 4.55 -2.60 1.69
C VAL A 30 5.83 -3.07 2.39
N THR A 31 6.01 -2.77 3.68
CA THR A 31 7.21 -3.17 4.44
C THR A 31 7.33 -4.69 4.65
N ARG A 32 6.22 -5.36 4.97
CA ARG A 32 6.14 -6.83 5.10
C ARG A 32 6.59 -7.51 3.80
N LEU A 33 6.14 -7.00 2.65
CA LEU A 33 6.53 -7.49 1.33
C LEU A 33 7.99 -7.16 1.00
N CYS A 34 8.51 -6.01 1.43
CA CYS A 34 9.94 -5.68 1.28
C CYS A 34 10.83 -6.65 2.07
N LEU A 35 10.45 -6.99 3.31
CA LEU A 35 11.17 -7.95 4.15
C LEU A 35 11.14 -9.37 3.54
N VAL A 36 9.97 -9.80 3.03
CA VAL A 36 9.82 -11.09 2.31
C VAL A 36 10.61 -11.11 1.00
N HIS A 37 10.57 -10.05 0.19
CA HIS A 37 11.36 -9.92 -1.04
C HIS A 37 12.86 -10.09 -0.79
N LYS A 38 13.37 -9.43 0.27
CA LYS A 38 14.76 -9.54 0.71
C LYS A 38 15.09 -10.91 1.31
N GLY A 39 14.10 -11.74 1.65
CA GLY A 39 14.30 -13.00 2.39
C GLY A 39 14.84 -12.76 3.80
N ILE A 40 14.42 -11.69 4.46
CA ILE A 40 14.84 -11.31 5.81
C ILE A 40 13.88 -11.92 6.82
N SER A 41 14.39 -12.65 7.80
CA SER A 41 13.60 -13.13 8.93
C SER A 41 13.31 -11.98 9.90
N PHE A 42 12.03 -11.74 10.20
CA PHE A 42 11.59 -10.73 11.14
C PHE A 42 10.58 -11.29 12.14
N LYS A 43 10.49 -10.69 13.33
CA LYS A 43 9.36 -10.88 14.25
C LYS A 43 8.43 -9.68 14.17
N THR A 44 7.13 -9.90 14.02
CA THR A 44 6.16 -8.80 14.13
C THR A 44 5.94 -8.43 15.61
N HIS A 45 5.96 -7.13 15.92
CA HIS A 45 5.51 -6.56 17.19
C HIS A 45 4.25 -5.73 16.90
N ASN A 46 3.14 -6.13 17.53
CA ASN A 46 1.83 -5.54 17.29
C ASN A 46 1.63 -4.38 18.26
N VAL A 47 1.84 -3.15 17.80
CA VAL A 47 1.65 -1.93 18.62
C VAL A 47 0.16 -1.58 18.71
N SER A 48 -0.27 -1.06 19.86
CA SER A 48 -1.58 -0.45 20.01
C SER A 48 -1.55 1.03 19.59
N LEU A 49 -2.73 1.63 19.37
CA LEU A 49 -2.82 3.08 19.12
C LEU A 49 -2.62 3.92 20.41
N GLU A 50 -2.45 3.26 21.56
CA GLU A 50 -1.98 3.85 22.81
C GLU A 50 -0.45 3.81 22.89
N GLU A 51 0.21 2.71 22.51
CA GLU A 51 1.69 2.61 22.44
C GLU A 51 2.27 3.65 21.47
N LEU A 52 1.64 3.84 20.31
CA LEU A 52 2.00 4.90 19.35
C LEU A 52 1.73 6.33 19.85
N ARG A 53 1.04 6.49 20.98
CA ARG A 53 0.82 7.78 21.67
C ARG A 53 1.57 7.90 22.98
N ALA A 54 2.32 6.87 23.41
CA ALA A 54 3.03 6.89 24.68
C ALA A 54 4.12 7.98 24.70
N HIS A 55 4.31 8.57 25.88
CA HIS A 55 5.34 9.57 26.18
C HIS A 55 6.25 9.05 27.29
N GLY A 56 7.47 9.60 27.37
CA GLY A 56 8.45 9.25 28.40
C GLY A 56 9.39 8.13 27.98
N THR A 57 10.21 7.69 28.94
CA THR A 57 11.37 6.84 28.66
C THR A 57 11.00 5.43 28.22
N GLY A 58 11.67 4.95 27.17
CA GLY A 58 11.39 3.69 26.49
C GLY A 58 10.27 3.76 25.45
N SER A 59 9.59 4.90 25.29
CA SER A 59 8.53 5.05 24.27
C SER A 59 9.09 5.11 22.84
N LEU A 60 8.30 4.65 21.87
CA LEU A 60 8.63 4.78 20.45
C LEU A 60 8.80 6.27 20.02
N ARG A 61 8.15 7.19 20.74
CA ARG A 61 8.27 8.64 20.52
C ARG A 61 9.63 9.19 20.96
N GLU A 62 10.14 8.75 22.11
CA GLU A 62 11.51 9.07 22.56
C GLU A 62 12.54 8.53 21.56
N ARG A 63 12.39 7.27 21.12
CA ARG A 63 13.29 6.64 20.15
C ARG A 63 13.35 7.34 18.78
N LEU A 64 12.30 8.08 18.40
CA LEU A 64 12.21 8.82 17.13
C LEU A 64 12.29 10.35 17.29
N GLN A 65 12.61 10.87 18.49
CA GLN A 65 12.55 12.31 18.81
C GLN A 65 13.45 13.21 17.95
N GLN A 66 14.45 12.65 17.27
CA GLN A 66 15.31 13.38 16.32
C GLN A 66 14.67 13.57 14.93
N THR A 67 13.61 12.79 14.64
CA THR A 67 12.93 12.74 13.33
C THR A 67 11.48 13.23 13.38
N LEU A 68 10.85 13.21 14.56
CA LEU A 68 9.49 13.68 14.78
C LEU A 68 9.48 15.14 15.23
N GLY A 69 8.57 15.95 14.67
CA GLY A 69 8.21 17.24 15.23
C GLY A 69 7.61 17.15 16.64
N PRO A 70 7.55 18.25 17.41
CA PRO A 70 7.14 18.24 18.82
C PRO A 70 5.75 17.63 19.05
N ASP A 71 4.79 17.92 18.16
CA ASP A 71 3.42 17.41 18.20
C ASP A 71 3.22 16.09 17.43
N GLU A 72 4.27 15.59 16.75
CA GLU A 72 4.18 14.39 15.91
C GLU A 72 4.34 13.10 16.72
N ARG A 73 3.72 12.02 16.23
CA ARG A 73 3.73 10.70 16.85
C ARG A 73 4.38 9.68 15.91
N PRO A 74 5.00 8.61 16.44
CA PRO A 74 5.39 7.46 15.63
C PRO A 74 4.25 6.97 14.73
N LEU A 75 4.58 6.61 13.49
CA LEU A 75 3.66 6.04 12.52
C LEU A 75 4.20 4.68 12.07
N VAL A 76 3.33 3.69 12.01
CA VAL A 76 3.64 2.37 11.43
C VAL A 76 3.54 2.41 9.90
N PRO A 77 4.39 1.67 9.18
CA PRO A 77 5.37 0.71 9.68
C PRO A 77 6.63 1.37 10.25
N MET A 78 7.26 0.65 11.18
CA MET A 78 8.66 0.84 11.53
C MET A 78 9.37 -0.52 11.50
N ILE A 79 10.68 -0.54 11.31
CA ILE A 79 11.53 -1.71 11.62
C ILE A 79 12.61 -1.31 12.61
N ASP A 80 12.94 -2.20 13.53
CA ASP A 80 14.10 -2.11 14.41
C ASP A 80 15.07 -3.21 14.00
N VAL A 81 16.22 -2.81 13.43
CA VAL A 81 17.29 -3.74 13.05
C VAL A 81 18.33 -3.75 14.15
N ILE A 82 18.45 -4.90 14.81
CA ILE A 82 19.34 -5.12 15.94
C ILE A 82 20.53 -5.93 15.46
N GLY A 83 21.67 -5.26 15.30
CA GLY A 83 22.95 -5.83 14.95
C GLY A 83 23.78 -6.15 16.19
N THR A 84 24.66 -7.14 16.07
CA THR A 84 25.72 -7.41 17.05
C THR A 84 27.03 -6.92 16.47
N VAL A 85 27.68 -5.95 17.15
CA VAL A 85 29.01 -5.49 16.74
C VAL A 85 30.04 -6.51 17.23
N GLU A 86 30.83 -7.09 16.31
CA GLU A 86 31.93 -7.98 16.67
C GLU A 86 33.09 -7.18 17.29
N GLY A 87 32.99 -6.92 18.60
CA GLY A 87 33.99 -6.23 19.41
C GLY A 87 33.86 -6.60 20.90
N GLU A 88 34.92 -6.36 21.68
CA GLU A 88 35.11 -6.95 23.02
C GLU A 88 34.08 -6.52 24.10
N GLY A 89 33.18 -5.58 23.81
CA GLY A 89 32.06 -5.20 24.67
C GLY A 89 30.72 -5.91 24.39
N GLY A 90 30.54 -6.55 23.22
CA GLY A 90 29.29 -7.24 22.84
C GLY A 90 28.04 -6.36 22.73
N GLU A 91 28.18 -5.03 22.65
CA GLU A 91 27.06 -4.10 22.67
C GLU A 91 26.19 -4.23 21.40
N SER A 92 24.87 -4.32 21.60
CA SER A 92 23.91 -4.54 20.53
C SER A 92 23.36 -3.21 20.00
N SER A 93 23.83 -2.78 18.84
CA SER A 93 23.33 -1.58 18.15
C SER A 93 21.93 -1.84 17.59
N SER A 94 20.96 -0.99 17.94
CA SER A 94 19.57 -1.03 17.49
C SER A 94 19.24 0.23 16.69
N MET A 95 18.72 0.07 15.47
CA MET A 95 18.32 1.18 14.61
C MET A 95 16.84 1.06 14.22
N LEU A 96 16.04 2.02 14.71
CA LEU A 96 14.61 2.13 14.43
C LEU A 96 14.40 3.03 13.20
N VAL A 97 13.78 2.50 12.15
CA VAL A 97 13.52 3.19 10.88
C VAL A 97 12.01 3.21 10.61
N GLY A 98 11.46 4.40 10.36
CA GLY A 98 10.04 4.61 9.98
C GLY A 98 9.89 5.04 8.52
N ASP A 99 8.64 5.16 8.06
CA ASP A 99 8.22 5.34 6.66
C ASP A 99 8.60 4.19 5.70
N THR A 100 7.63 3.77 4.89
CA THR A 100 7.77 2.72 3.88
C THR A 100 8.89 2.88 2.85
N VAL A 101 9.12 4.09 2.31
CA VAL A 101 10.17 4.29 1.29
C VAL A 101 11.52 4.33 1.97
N THR A 102 11.62 5.07 3.07
CA THR A 102 12.83 5.19 3.89
C THR A 102 13.27 3.82 4.42
N ILE A 103 12.32 2.97 4.85
CA ILE A 103 12.57 1.57 5.21
C ILE A 103 13.06 0.76 3.99
N ALA A 104 12.47 0.91 2.80
CA ALA A 104 12.91 0.17 1.62
C ALA A 104 14.30 0.58 1.14
N GLU A 105 14.63 1.87 1.18
CA GLU A 105 15.98 2.40 0.89
C GLU A 105 17.00 1.88 1.90
N PHE A 106 16.65 1.91 3.19
CA PHE A 106 17.46 1.33 4.26
C PHE A 106 17.66 -0.18 4.07
N LEU A 107 16.62 -0.95 3.70
CA LEU A 107 16.75 -2.38 3.42
C LEU A 107 17.59 -2.69 2.17
N ASP A 108 17.56 -1.84 1.14
CA ASP A 108 18.46 -1.98 -0.03
C ASP A 108 19.93 -1.66 0.32
N ALA A 109 20.18 -0.70 1.22
CA ALA A 109 21.53 -0.34 1.67
C ALA A 109 22.10 -1.31 2.73
N THR A 110 21.29 -1.78 3.68
CA THR A 110 21.72 -2.63 4.82
C THR A 110 21.77 -4.12 4.46
N PHE A 111 20.99 -4.56 3.47
CA PHE A 111 21.02 -5.93 2.95
C PHE A 111 21.37 -5.91 1.45
N PRO A 112 22.60 -5.49 1.11
CA PRO A 112 23.06 -5.30 -0.26
C PRO A 112 23.23 -6.61 -1.02
N GLU A 113 23.39 -7.74 -0.34
CA GLU A 113 23.57 -9.06 -0.95
C GLU A 113 22.24 -9.67 -1.45
N ARG A 114 21.12 -8.98 -1.22
CA ARG A 114 19.77 -9.40 -1.58
C ARG A 114 19.23 -8.63 -2.78
N PRO A 115 18.28 -9.19 -3.55
CA PRO A 115 17.61 -8.48 -4.65
C PRO A 115 17.12 -7.08 -4.26
N SER A 116 17.19 -6.13 -5.20
CA SER A 116 16.79 -4.74 -4.97
C SER A 116 15.28 -4.57 -5.02
N LEU A 117 14.75 -3.83 -4.04
CA LEU A 117 13.33 -3.48 -3.96
C LEU A 117 12.91 -2.52 -5.08
N PHE A 118 13.84 -1.71 -5.60
CA PHE A 118 13.58 -0.76 -6.68
C PHE A 118 13.92 -1.33 -8.06
N LEU A 119 14.92 -2.20 -8.18
CA LEU A 119 15.35 -2.84 -9.43
C LEU A 119 15.38 -4.38 -9.29
N PRO A 120 14.22 -5.07 -9.22
CA PRO A 120 14.15 -6.49 -8.85
C PRO A 120 14.70 -7.46 -9.93
N THR A 121 14.91 -6.96 -11.14
CA THR A 121 15.53 -7.66 -12.29
C THR A 121 16.95 -7.21 -12.59
N HIS A 122 17.58 -6.42 -11.70
CA HIS A 122 18.98 -6.04 -11.85
C HIS A 122 19.88 -7.29 -11.93
N SER A 123 20.80 -7.28 -12.90
CA SER A 123 21.69 -8.41 -13.21
C SER A 123 23.17 -8.07 -13.04
N GLY A 124 23.50 -6.84 -12.66
CA GLY A 124 24.84 -6.42 -12.29
C GLY A 124 25.18 -6.76 -10.83
N PRO A 125 26.27 -6.18 -10.28
CA PRO A 125 26.59 -6.27 -8.87
C PRO A 125 25.43 -5.79 -7.99
N LEU A 126 25.28 -6.41 -6.82
CA LEU A 126 24.34 -5.98 -5.78
C LEU A 126 25.14 -5.29 -4.63
N PRO A 127 24.66 -4.16 -4.08
CA PRO A 127 23.41 -3.49 -4.44
C PRO A 127 23.56 -2.78 -5.80
N PRO A 128 22.46 -2.45 -6.50
CA PRO A 128 22.54 -1.56 -7.65
C PRO A 128 23.16 -0.22 -7.23
N ASP A 129 23.93 0.40 -8.11
CA ASP A 129 24.49 1.73 -7.88
C ASP A 129 23.36 2.75 -7.62
N PRO A 130 23.28 3.38 -6.42
CA PRO A 130 22.25 4.37 -6.12
C PRO A 130 22.37 5.63 -6.99
N ASP A 131 23.57 5.90 -7.54
CA ASP A 131 23.83 6.98 -8.48
C ASP A 131 23.70 6.57 -9.96
N SER A 132 23.15 5.38 -10.25
CA SER A 132 22.70 5.02 -11.59
C SER A 132 21.46 5.83 -12.00
N SER A 133 21.31 6.05 -13.31
CA SER A 133 20.10 6.62 -13.93
C SER A 133 18.85 5.79 -13.63
N GLU A 134 19.02 4.48 -13.61
CA GLU A 134 18.02 3.44 -13.47
C GLU A 134 17.47 3.41 -12.04
N TYR A 135 18.34 3.37 -11.03
CA TYR A 135 17.93 3.36 -9.63
C TYR A 135 17.23 4.67 -9.25
N ARG A 136 17.80 5.83 -9.62
CA ARG A 136 17.15 7.13 -9.33
C ARG A 136 15.78 7.26 -9.99
N GLN A 137 15.59 6.73 -11.21
CA GLN A 137 14.26 6.72 -11.86
C GLN A 137 13.28 5.80 -11.13
N ALA A 138 13.68 4.57 -10.78
CA ALA A 138 12.84 3.63 -10.05
C ALA A 138 12.46 4.15 -8.65
N ASN A 139 13.41 4.72 -7.92
CA ASN A 139 13.20 5.34 -6.61
C ASN A 139 12.29 6.59 -6.70
N THR A 140 12.50 7.47 -7.68
CA THR A 140 11.63 8.64 -7.91
C THR A 140 10.20 8.21 -8.23
N MET A 141 10.02 7.16 -9.06
CA MET A 141 8.70 6.59 -9.34
C MET A 141 8.07 5.96 -8.08
N ALA A 142 8.86 5.31 -7.23
CA ALA A 142 8.41 4.75 -5.97
C ALA A 142 7.93 5.83 -4.99
N ARG A 143 8.66 6.94 -4.86
CA ARG A 143 8.26 8.12 -4.09
C ARG A 143 6.97 8.74 -4.65
N LEU A 144 6.91 9.01 -5.96
CA LEU A 144 5.71 9.53 -6.62
C LEU A 144 4.48 8.64 -6.43
N LEU A 145 4.63 7.31 -6.53
CA LEU A 145 3.54 6.36 -6.33
C LEU A 145 3.13 6.26 -4.84
N LYS A 146 4.10 6.31 -3.93
CA LYS A 146 3.88 6.24 -2.48
C LYS A 146 3.24 7.50 -1.92
N ASP A 147 3.62 8.68 -2.39
CA ASP A 147 2.98 9.95 -2.05
C ASP A 147 1.63 10.11 -2.77
N GLY A 148 1.50 9.43 -3.91
CA GLY A 148 0.28 9.20 -4.67
C GLY A 148 -0.64 8.14 -4.04
N ILE A 149 -1.04 7.13 -4.82
CA ILE A 149 -2.01 6.10 -4.39
C ILE A 149 -1.59 5.38 -3.09
N GLY A 150 -0.28 5.31 -2.78
CA GLY A 150 0.24 4.76 -1.54
C GLY A 150 0.03 5.63 -0.29
N ASN A 151 -0.36 6.89 -0.40
CA ASN A 151 -0.67 7.75 0.74
C ASN A 151 -2.19 8.00 0.81
N SER A 152 -2.73 8.07 2.02
CA SER A 152 -4.18 8.19 2.26
C SER A 152 -4.67 9.64 2.27
N ASP A 153 -3.78 10.61 1.98
CA ASP A 153 -4.05 12.05 1.86
C ASP A 153 -3.86 12.59 0.44
N SER A 154 -3.44 11.74 -0.50
CA SER A 154 -2.83 12.11 -1.77
C SER A 154 -3.76 12.77 -2.80
N GLN A 155 -5.07 12.71 -2.57
CA GLN A 155 -6.12 13.07 -3.54
C GLN A 155 -6.09 12.27 -4.86
N TRP A 156 -5.22 11.27 -5.01
CA TRP A 156 -5.14 10.41 -6.21
C TRP A 156 -5.96 9.10 -6.03
N ALA A 157 -6.38 8.75 -4.82
CA ALA A 157 -7.42 7.74 -4.61
C ALA A 157 -8.13 7.93 -3.26
N SER A 158 -9.43 7.64 -3.21
CA SER A 158 -10.25 7.66 -1.99
C SER A 158 -10.30 6.29 -1.29
N HIS A 159 -9.20 5.54 -1.40
CA HIS A 159 -9.10 4.15 -0.97
C HIS A 159 -9.38 3.98 0.54
N PHE A 160 -8.86 4.89 1.36
CA PHE A 160 -9.04 4.87 2.83
C PHE A 160 -10.47 5.27 3.20
N GLU A 161 -10.97 6.34 2.59
CA GLU A 161 -12.27 6.94 2.85
C GLU A 161 -13.41 6.00 2.46
N LEU A 162 -13.28 5.29 1.34
CA LEU A 162 -14.23 4.26 0.92
C LEU A 162 -14.34 3.11 1.92
N CYS A 163 -13.21 2.66 2.48
CA CYS A 163 -13.17 1.56 3.44
C CYS A 163 -13.41 1.99 4.90
N SER A 164 -13.59 3.30 5.17
CA SER A 164 -13.27 3.88 6.48
C SER A 164 -14.05 3.28 7.65
N ALA A 165 -15.35 3.07 7.49
CA ALA A 165 -16.19 2.48 8.52
C ALA A 165 -15.78 1.04 8.81
N GLU A 166 -15.57 0.29 7.74
CA GLU A 166 -15.09 -1.09 7.75
C GLU A 166 -13.64 -1.21 8.24
N ILE A 167 -12.92 -0.10 8.47
CA ILE A 167 -11.70 -0.04 9.30
C ILE A 167 -12.05 -0.20 10.76
N ALA A 168 -12.68 0.83 11.32
CA ALA A 168 -12.81 0.98 12.75
C ALA A 168 -13.68 -0.15 13.33
N ASP A 169 -14.63 -0.69 12.56
CA ASP A 169 -15.50 -1.80 12.97
C ASP A 169 -14.78 -3.17 13.05
N ARG A 170 -13.48 -3.26 12.69
CA ARG A 170 -12.64 -4.45 13.00
C ARG A 170 -11.73 -4.26 14.21
N PHE A 171 -11.55 -3.02 14.69
CA PHE A 171 -10.74 -2.71 15.87
C PHE A 171 -11.52 -2.95 17.17
N ARG A 172 -10.82 -3.28 18.26
CA ARG A 172 -11.42 -3.30 19.60
C ARG A 172 -11.85 -1.90 20.02
N THR A 173 -12.88 -1.80 20.87
CA THR A 173 -13.65 -0.56 21.10
C THR A 173 -12.81 0.70 21.29
N ARG A 174 -11.82 0.70 22.19
CA ARG A 174 -11.01 1.90 22.47
C ARG A 174 -10.14 2.36 21.28
N ASP A 175 -9.62 1.44 20.47
CA ASP A 175 -8.90 1.79 19.25
C ASP A 175 -9.86 2.16 18.11
N ALA A 176 -11.04 1.55 18.05
CA ALA A 176 -12.11 1.94 17.12
C ALA A 176 -12.66 3.34 17.41
N GLU A 177 -12.94 3.65 18.68
CA GLU A 177 -13.29 4.98 19.20
C GLU A 177 -12.20 5.99 18.84
N TYR A 178 -10.93 5.63 19.04
CA TYR A 178 -9.83 6.49 18.65
C TYR A 178 -9.80 6.70 17.12
N LEU A 179 -9.96 5.64 16.31
CA LEU A 179 -10.01 5.74 14.85
C LEU A 179 -11.13 6.64 14.33
N LYS A 180 -12.26 6.71 15.07
CA LYS A 180 -13.41 7.57 14.79
C LYS A 180 -13.30 8.97 15.42
N SER A 181 -12.22 9.31 16.12
CA SER A 181 -12.09 10.57 16.87
C SER A 181 -11.53 11.75 16.07
N ASP A 182 -11.97 12.96 16.43
CA ASP A 182 -11.42 14.22 15.94
C ASP A 182 -9.91 14.38 16.26
N GLU A 183 -9.43 13.82 17.37
CA GLU A 183 -8.00 13.80 17.74
C GLU A 183 -7.17 12.98 16.73
N LYS A 184 -7.68 11.81 16.32
CA LYS A 184 -7.04 10.96 15.32
C LYS A 184 -7.06 11.60 13.93
N LEU A 185 -8.17 12.23 13.58
CA LEU A 185 -8.42 12.79 12.25
C LEU A 185 -7.84 14.21 12.08
N GLY A 186 -7.63 14.97 13.16
CA GLY A 186 -7.06 16.32 13.11
C GLY A 186 -8.03 17.39 12.60
N LEU A 187 -9.34 17.11 12.67
CA LEU A 187 -10.43 17.96 12.18
C LEU A 187 -11.67 17.76 13.07
N LYS A 188 -12.40 18.84 13.36
CA LYS A 188 -13.64 18.78 14.14
C LYS A 188 -14.79 18.14 13.33
N ASN A 189 -15.56 17.25 13.95
CA ASN A 189 -16.58 16.41 13.32
C ASN A 189 -16.01 15.62 12.12
N GLY A 190 -14.77 15.13 12.28
CA GLY A 190 -14.00 14.53 11.18
C GLY A 190 -14.61 13.22 10.68
N TRP A 191 -15.24 12.45 11.56
CA TRP A 191 -15.85 11.17 11.21
C TRP A 191 -17.22 11.34 10.53
N GLU A 192 -18.03 12.29 11.00
CA GLU A 192 -19.31 12.64 10.36
C GLU A 192 -19.07 13.18 8.95
N LEU A 193 -18.05 14.02 8.77
CA LEU A 193 -17.62 14.45 7.44
C LEU A 193 -17.26 13.25 6.56
N LEU A 194 -16.46 12.31 7.08
CA LEU A 194 -16.01 11.12 6.36
C LEU A 194 -17.18 10.21 5.94
N GLU A 195 -18.15 9.94 6.83
CA GLU A 195 -19.35 9.18 6.50
C GLU A 195 -20.33 9.92 5.58
N SER A 196 -20.27 11.25 5.55
CA SER A 196 -21.08 12.09 4.66
C SER A 196 -20.56 12.15 3.21
N MET A 197 -19.29 11.77 2.96
CA MET A 197 -18.68 11.84 1.63
C MET A 197 -19.38 10.92 0.62
N ASP A 198 -19.58 11.44 -0.59
CA ASP A 198 -20.25 10.73 -1.68
C ASP A 198 -19.48 9.47 -2.11
N ARG A 199 -20.13 8.32 -1.94
CA ARG A 199 -19.53 7.01 -2.19
C ARG A 199 -19.48 6.67 -3.68
N ALA A 200 -20.35 7.25 -4.51
CA ALA A 200 -20.32 7.07 -5.96
C ALA A 200 -19.16 7.86 -6.58
N ASP A 201 -18.96 9.12 -6.17
CA ASP A 201 -17.83 9.93 -6.64
C ASP A 201 -16.48 9.38 -6.17
N MET A 202 -16.37 9.00 -4.89
CA MET A 202 -15.13 8.40 -4.37
C MET A 202 -14.81 7.05 -5.03
N LEU A 203 -15.81 6.22 -5.32
CA LEU A 203 -15.61 4.96 -6.03
C LEU A 203 -15.26 5.18 -7.51
N ALA A 204 -15.91 6.13 -8.18
CA ALA A 204 -15.55 6.53 -9.54
C ALA A 204 -14.11 7.02 -9.62
N HIS A 205 -13.71 7.93 -8.73
CA HIS A 205 -12.32 8.39 -8.63
C HIS A 205 -11.35 7.22 -8.43
N THR A 206 -11.62 6.37 -7.44
CA THR A 206 -10.73 5.28 -7.05
C THR A 206 -10.59 4.20 -8.13
N ARG A 207 -11.67 3.89 -8.87
CA ARG A 207 -11.56 3.04 -10.08
C ARG A 207 -10.72 3.70 -11.16
N ARG A 208 -10.92 4.99 -11.43
CA ARG A 208 -10.22 5.72 -12.51
C ARG A 208 -8.73 5.89 -12.25
N SER A 209 -8.28 6.04 -11.01
CA SER A 209 -6.86 6.17 -10.70
C SER A 209 -6.06 4.87 -10.86
N LEU A 210 -6.73 3.72 -11.06
CA LEU A 210 -6.10 2.46 -11.46
C LEU A 210 -5.79 2.39 -12.96
N LEU A 211 -6.40 3.25 -13.80
CA LEU A 211 -6.24 3.20 -15.26
C LEU A 211 -4.78 3.38 -15.76
N PRO A 212 -3.94 4.28 -15.20
CA PRO A 212 -2.54 4.40 -15.62
C PRO A 212 -1.77 3.10 -15.44
N PHE A 213 -1.98 2.39 -14.32
CA PHE A 213 -1.32 1.10 -14.04
C PHE A 213 -1.83 0.01 -14.97
N CYS A 214 -3.15 -0.03 -15.20
CA CYS A 214 -3.75 -0.91 -16.21
C CYS A 214 -3.17 -0.68 -17.62
N ILE A 215 -2.85 0.56 -18.00
CA ILE A 215 -2.22 0.90 -19.30
C ILE A 215 -0.75 0.46 -19.36
N ILE A 216 -0.02 0.50 -18.24
CA ILE A 216 1.37 0.02 -18.15
C ILE A 216 1.44 -1.50 -18.31
N LEU A 217 0.51 -2.23 -17.65
CA LEU A 217 0.41 -3.68 -17.65
C LEU A 217 -0.45 -4.27 -18.80
N SER A 218 -1.03 -3.44 -19.67
CA SER A 218 -1.76 -3.92 -20.85
C SER A 218 -0.80 -4.25 -22.00
N PRO A 219 -1.12 -5.25 -22.85
CA PRO A 219 -0.45 -5.42 -24.14
C PRO A 219 -0.57 -4.13 -24.94
N ARG A 220 0.56 -3.52 -25.33
CA ARG A 220 0.54 -2.34 -26.20
C ARG A 220 0.17 -2.77 -27.62
N PRO A 221 -0.65 -2.00 -28.35
CA PRO A 221 -0.86 -2.25 -29.77
C PRO A 221 0.47 -2.12 -30.52
N SER A 222 0.70 -2.96 -31.52
CA SER A 222 1.90 -2.92 -32.36
C SER A 222 2.12 -1.51 -32.93
N PRO A 223 3.36 -0.98 -32.95
CA PRO A 223 3.63 0.35 -33.46
C PRO A 223 3.13 0.50 -34.90
N ARG A 224 2.17 1.42 -35.13
CA ARG A 224 1.66 1.75 -36.47
C ARG A 224 2.62 2.64 -37.26
N ILE A 225 3.90 2.30 -37.23
CA ILE A 225 4.94 2.95 -38.04
C ILE A 225 4.79 2.35 -39.44
N ALA A 226 4.23 3.12 -40.37
CA ALA A 226 4.28 2.77 -41.78
C ALA A 226 5.75 2.73 -42.20
N SER A 227 6.21 1.59 -42.72
CA SER A 227 7.60 1.43 -43.16
C SER A 227 7.83 2.29 -44.41
N THR A 228 8.34 3.49 -44.18
CA THR A 228 8.92 4.32 -45.24
C THR A 228 10.26 3.69 -45.62
N SER A 229 10.42 3.36 -46.90
CA SER A 229 11.45 2.44 -47.39
C SER A 229 12.86 3.02 -47.30
N SER A 230 13.48 2.89 -46.12
CA SER A 230 14.90 3.14 -45.87
C SER A 230 15.34 2.29 -44.67
N SER A 231 16.58 1.81 -44.68
CA SER A 231 17.10 0.89 -43.66
C SER A 231 17.57 1.61 -42.38
N ASP A 232 16.82 2.62 -41.93
CA ASP A 232 17.26 3.52 -40.87
C ASP A 232 17.04 2.88 -39.48
N SER A 233 18.14 2.47 -38.86
CA SER A 233 18.18 1.72 -37.58
C SER A 233 17.52 2.45 -36.40
N ARG A 234 17.27 3.76 -36.55
CA ARG A 234 16.50 4.59 -35.61
C ARG A 234 15.11 4.02 -35.27
N SER A 235 14.47 3.28 -36.17
CA SER A 235 13.17 2.66 -35.88
C SER A 235 13.21 1.68 -34.69
N SER A 236 14.39 1.15 -34.34
CA SER A 236 14.58 0.28 -33.18
C SER A 236 14.49 1.02 -31.84
N LEU A 237 14.63 2.34 -31.80
CA LEU A 237 14.53 3.14 -30.57
C LEU A 237 13.07 3.39 -30.14
N LEU A 238 12.13 3.28 -31.07
CA LEU A 238 10.67 3.39 -30.82
C LEU A 238 9.99 2.02 -30.71
N ALA A 239 10.62 0.97 -31.22
CA ALA A 239 10.18 -0.40 -31.06
C ALA A 239 10.49 -0.93 -29.65
N ARG A 240 9.53 -0.76 -28.71
CA ARG A 240 9.53 -1.55 -27.46
C ARG A 240 9.60 -3.04 -27.86
N PRO A 241 10.43 -3.88 -27.20
CA PRO A 241 10.58 -5.29 -27.56
C PRO A 241 9.23 -6.00 -27.70
N SER A 242 9.12 -6.88 -28.70
CA SER A 242 7.90 -7.63 -29.03
C SER A 242 7.65 -8.79 -28.05
N GLY A 243 7.50 -8.45 -26.77
CA GLY A 243 7.18 -9.37 -25.69
C GLY A 243 5.73 -9.27 -25.22
N SER A 244 5.39 -10.11 -24.26
CA SER A 244 4.19 -9.97 -23.43
C SER A 244 4.16 -8.59 -22.73
N PRO A 245 2.99 -8.12 -22.26
CA PRO A 245 2.98 -7.05 -21.27
C PRO A 245 3.86 -7.42 -20.06
N PRO A 246 4.42 -6.42 -19.36
CA PRO A 246 5.06 -6.68 -18.07
C PRO A 246 4.00 -7.20 -17.09
N LEU A 247 4.38 -8.20 -16.27
CA LEU A 247 3.52 -8.75 -15.22
C LEU A 247 3.43 -7.80 -14.02
N PHE A 248 4.42 -6.92 -13.84
CA PHE A 248 4.60 -6.05 -12.69
C PHE A 248 4.92 -4.61 -13.12
N LEU A 249 4.69 -3.66 -12.22
CA LEU A 249 5.01 -2.24 -12.41
C LEU A 249 6.50 -1.97 -12.28
N SER A 250 7.20 -2.70 -11.40
CA SER A 250 8.65 -2.53 -11.20
C SER A 250 9.50 -3.24 -12.26
N SER A 251 9.00 -4.32 -12.90
CA SER A 251 9.75 -5.05 -13.93
C SER A 251 8.88 -5.98 -14.81
N PRO A 252 9.42 -6.60 -15.88
CA PRO A 252 8.67 -7.52 -16.72
C PRO A 252 8.14 -8.77 -16.02
N ASP A 253 8.91 -9.36 -15.10
CA ASP A 253 8.69 -10.71 -14.55
C ASP A 253 8.81 -10.83 -13.02
N ARG A 254 9.20 -9.76 -12.31
CA ARG A 254 9.33 -9.75 -10.84
C ARG A 254 8.68 -8.53 -10.18
N PRO A 255 7.99 -8.69 -9.04
CA PRO A 255 7.46 -7.56 -8.28
C PRO A 255 8.58 -6.79 -7.58
N GLY A 256 8.37 -5.49 -7.42
CA GLY A 256 9.19 -4.62 -6.56
C GLY A 256 8.32 -3.63 -5.78
N PHE A 257 8.93 -2.55 -5.28
CA PHE A 257 8.28 -1.58 -4.40
C PHE A 257 7.00 -0.97 -5.01
N LEU A 258 6.96 -0.73 -6.33
CA LEU A 258 5.78 -0.16 -6.99
C LEU A 258 4.56 -1.10 -6.88
N ASP A 259 4.82 -2.40 -7.04
CA ASP A 259 3.81 -3.46 -6.95
C ASP A 259 3.32 -3.60 -5.51
N TYR A 260 4.23 -3.49 -4.54
CA TYR A 260 3.89 -3.58 -3.13
C TYR A 260 3.02 -2.40 -2.67
N VAL A 261 3.29 -1.17 -3.13
CA VAL A 261 2.43 -0.01 -2.86
C VAL A 261 1.00 -0.21 -3.40
N LEU A 262 0.85 -0.80 -4.59
CA LEU A 262 -0.47 -0.98 -5.20
C LEU A 262 -1.21 -2.21 -4.63
N PHE A 263 -0.54 -3.35 -4.50
CA PHE A 263 -1.11 -4.54 -3.86
C PHE A 263 -1.46 -4.31 -2.40
N ALA A 264 -0.70 -3.48 -1.67
CA ALA A 264 -1.06 -3.07 -0.32
C ALA A 264 -2.47 -2.48 -0.24
N ARG A 265 -2.93 -1.72 -1.25
CA ARG A 265 -4.30 -1.17 -1.36
C ARG A 265 -5.33 -2.25 -1.76
N TYR A 266 -4.92 -3.25 -2.53
CA TYR A 266 -5.75 -4.43 -2.82
C TYR A 266 -5.98 -5.27 -1.55
N ALA A 267 -4.91 -5.74 -0.88
CA ALA A 267 -4.99 -6.55 0.35
C ALA A 267 -5.80 -5.84 1.44
N MET A 268 -5.53 -4.54 1.61
CA MET A 268 -6.31 -3.57 2.38
C MET A 268 -7.82 -3.66 2.13
N SER A 269 -8.28 -3.51 0.89
CA SER A 269 -9.71 -3.45 0.60
C SER A 269 -10.34 -4.85 0.61
N TYR A 270 -9.56 -5.86 0.24
CA TYR A 270 -9.97 -7.26 0.19
C TYR A 270 -10.34 -7.81 1.57
N GLY A 271 -9.54 -7.48 2.60
CA GLY A 271 -9.85 -7.92 3.96
C GLY A 271 -10.94 -7.07 4.65
N THR A 272 -11.01 -5.76 4.41
CA THR A 272 -12.04 -4.90 5.04
C THR A 272 -13.43 -5.32 4.63
N ALA A 273 -13.66 -5.23 3.33
CA ALA A 273 -14.96 -5.13 2.71
C ALA A 273 -14.86 -5.84 1.35
N PRO A 274 -14.91 -7.19 1.33
CA PRO A 274 -14.70 -7.96 0.10
C PRO A 274 -15.61 -7.55 -1.08
N GLN A 275 -16.81 -7.03 -0.78
CA GLN A 275 -17.73 -6.46 -1.80
C GLN A 275 -17.20 -5.14 -2.37
N LEU A 276 -16.69 -4.23 -1.53
CA LEU A 276 -16.05 -2.98 -1.98
C LEU A 276 -14.73 -3.26 -2.72
N ASN A 277 -13.98 -4.30 -2.35
CA ASN A 277 -12.82 -4.75 -3.12
C ASN A 277 -13.22 -5.15 -4.54
N LYS A 278 -14.26 -5.97 -4.70
CA LYS A 278 -14.82 -6.26 -6.04
C LYS A 278 -15.24 -4.99 -6.77
N ALA A 279 -15.95 -4.07 -6.11
CA ALA A 279 -16.37 -2.81 -6.67
C ALA A 279 -15.20 -1.94 -7.19
N ILE A 280 -14.08 -1.88 -6.46
CA ILE A 280 -12.88 -1.14 -6.86
C ILE A 280 -12.12 -1.87 -7.97
N TRP A 281 -11.77 -3.14 -7.78
CA TRP A 281 -10.73 -3.82 -8.56
C TRP A 281 -11.26 -4.66 -9.74
N SER A 282 -12.56 -4.87 -9.85
CA SER A 282 -13.11 -5.68 -10.94
C SER A 282 -13.07 -4.97 -12.29
N ARG A 283 -12.81 -5.77 -13.33
CA ARG A 283 -12.69 -5.31 -14.72
C ARG A 283 -13.89 -4.50 -15.20
N LYS A 284 -15.10 -4.91 -14.87
CA LYS A 284 -16.35 -4.23 -15.24
C LYS A 284 -16.90 -3.43 -14.06
N SER A 285 -17.68 -2.38 -14.35
CA SER A 285 -18.34 -1.55 -13.34
C SER A 285 -19.64 -2.12 -12.77
N ASN A 286 -20.08 -3.31 -13.18
CA ASN A 286 -21.28 -3.95 -12.64
C ASN A 286 -21.16 -4.19 -11.12
N GLU A 287 -20.03 -4.72 -10.64
CA GLU A 287 -19.78 -4.95 -9.21
C GLU A 287 -19.78 -3.61 -8.43
N ALA A 288 -19.35 -2.52 -9.08
CA ALA A 288 -19.31 -1.18 -8.50
C ALA A 288 -20.73 -0.61 -8.33
N ARG A 289 -21.57 -0.79 -9.34
CA ARG A 289 -22.99 -0.40 -9.33
C ARG A 289 -23.81 -1.25 -8.36
N GLU A 290 -23.56 -2.55 -8.30
CA GLU A 290 -24.17 -3.48 -7.34
C GLU A 290 -23.82 -3.11 -5.89
N TRP A 291 -22.56 -2.76 -5.62
CA TRP A 291 -22.16 -2.26 -4.31
C TRP A 291 -22.85 -0.94 -3.96
N LEU A 292 -22.90 0.04 -4.86
CA LEU A 292 -23.60 1.31 -4.60
C LEU A 292 -25.10 1.12 -4.31
N ASN A 293 -25.75 0.18 -5.00
CA ASN A 293 -27.16 -0.15 -4.82
C ASN A 293 -27.47 -0.93 -3.53
N THR A 294 -26.49 -1.63 -2.96
CA THR A 294 -26.65 -2.42 -1.71
C THR A 294 -26.07 -1.72 -0.47
N TYR A 295 -25.04 -0.88 -0.63
CA TYR A 295 -24.30 -0.29 0.47
C TYR A 295 -25.16 0.67 1.31
N ARG A 296 -25.20 0.41 2.62
CA ARG A 296 -26.07 1.08 3.61
C ARG A 296 -27.51 1.29 3.10
N GLY A 297 -28.11 0.23 2.53
CA GLY A 297 -29.49 0.23 2.03
C GLY A 297 -29.68 1.00 0.72
N GLY A 298 -28.64 1.11 -0.09
CA GLY A 298 -28.71 1.84 -1.37
C GLY A 298 -28.71 3.36 -1.23
N LYS A 299 -28.25 3.91 -0.10
CA LYS A 299 -28.12 5.37 0.13
C LYS A 299 -27.41 6.11 -1.02
N TRP A 300 -26.48 5.43 -1.68
CA TRP A 300 -25.65 5.97 -2.76
C TRP A 300 -25.93 5.33 -4.13
N SER A 301 -27.13 4.75 -4.31
CA SER A 301 -27.60 4.22 -5.60
C SER A 301 -27.61 5.35 -6.64
N LEU A 302 -27.04 5.09 -7.81
CA LEU A 302 -26.97 6.07 -8.91
C LEU A 302 -28.37 6.46 -9.40
N GLN A 303 -28.59 7.76 -9.66
CA GLN A 303 -29.88 8.33 -10.07
C GLN A 303 -29.79 9.07 -11.41
N GLY A 304 -30.94 9.26 -12.07
CA GLY A 304 -31.02 9.94 -13.37
C GLY A 304 -30.10 9.30 -14.42
N ASN A 305 -29.50 10.12 -15.28
CA ASN A 305 -28.61 9.63 -16.35
C ASN A 305 -27.48 8.73 -15.81
N ALA A 306 -26.91 9.02 -14.63
CA ALA A 306 -25.83 8.19 -14.06
C ALA A 306 -26.29 6.76 -13.72
N ALA A 307 -27.59 6.52 -13.54
CA ALA A 307 -28.13 5.16 -13.39
C ALA A 307 -27.95 4.32 -14.66
N GLU A 308 -27.91 4.93 -15.85
CA GLU A 308 -27.70 4.25 -17.13
C GLU A 308 -26.25 3.78 -17.28
N ALA A 309 -26.05 2.59 -17.86
CA ALA A 309 -24.73 2.00 -18.03
C ALA A 309 -23.88 2.78 -19.05
N GLY A 310 -22.67 3.17 -18.64
CA GLY A 310 -21.74 3.98 -19.44
C GLY A 310 -21.82 5.48 -19.18
N GLN A 311 -22.83 5.96 -18.44
CA GLN A 311 -23.00 7.38 -18.13
C GLN A 311 -22.39 7.81 -16.79
N TRP A 312 -22.13 6.87 -15.86
CA TRP A 312 -21.48 7.20 -14.59
C TRP A 312 -19.96 7.27 -14.77
N PHE A 313 -19.32 8.24 -14.12
CA PHE A 313 -17.88 8.49 -14.25
C PHE A 313 -17.01 7.28 -13.85
N GLY A 314 -17.54 6.37 -13.02
CA GLY A 314 -16.90 5.11 -12.62
C GLY A 314 -17.10 3.92 -13.58
N ASP A 315 -17.85 4.08 -14.68
CA ASP A 315 -18.02 3.09 -15.76
C ASP A 315 -16.77 2.99 -16.65
N VAL A 316 -15.64 2.66 -16.02
CA VAL A 316 -14.35 2.42 -16.69
C VAL A 316 -14.01 0.93 -16.63
N GLU A 317 -13.58 0.37 -17.76
CA GLU A 317 -13.00 -0.98 -17.77
C GLU A 317 -11.58 -0.96 -17.18
N LEU A 318 -11.29 -1.89 -16.27
CA LEU A 318 -9.95 -2.20 -15.81
C LEU A 318 -9.46 -3.46 -16.55
N PRO A 319 -8.70 -3.36 -17.66
CA PRO A 319 -8.37 -4.50 -18.51
C PRO A 319 -7.51 -5.58 -17.82
N VAL A 320 -6.91 -5.26 -16.67
CA VAL A 320 -6.02 -6.13 -15.89
C VAL A 320 -6.71 -6.53 -14.59
N VAL A 321 -6.68 -7.83 -14.25
CA VAL A 321 -7.32 -8.40 -13.07
C VAL A 321 -6.28 -8.64 -11.98
N TRP A 322 -6.10 -7.63 -11.14
CA TRP A 322 -5.05 -7.52 -10.11
C TRP A 322 -4.97 -8.71 -9.15
N SER A 323 -6.10 -9.34 -8.82
CA SER A 323 -6.16 -10.51 -7.93
C SER A 323 -5.42 -11.75 -8.43
N HIS A 324 -5.11 -11.84 -9.73
CA HIS A 324 -4.34 -12.95 -10.29
C HIS A 324 -2.82 -12.71 -10.29
N GLN A 325 -2.38 -11.46 -10.41
CA GLN A 325 -0.93 -11.14 -10.50
C GLN A 325 -0.23 -11.13 -9.14
N THR A 326 -0.98 -11.01 -8.04
CA THR A 326 -0.41 -10.71 -6.71
C THR A 326 -0.54 -11.84 -5.69
N VAL A 327 -1.27 -12.92 -6.00
CA VAL A 327 -1.50 -14.03 -5.07
C VAL A 327 -0.35 -15.04 -5.06
N ASP A 328 0.44 -15.11 -6.14
CA ASP A 328 1.54 -16.07 -6.30
C ASP A 328 2.83 -15.68 -5.54
N ALA A 329 2.90 -14.46 -4.97
CA ALA A 329 4.07 -13.96 -4.22
C ALA A 329 4.09 -14.43 -2.75
N ARG A 330 3.97 -15.74 -2.50
CA ARG A 330 3.99 -16.33 -1.15
C ARG A 330 5.27 -17.13 -0.90
N ASP A 331 5.84 -16.96 0.29
CA ASP A 331 6.98 -17.72 0.79
C ASP A 331 6.53 -18.66 1.93
N GLU A 332 7.21 -19.79 2.09
CA GLU A 332 6.91 -20.83 3.10
C GLU A 332 7.76 -20.67 4.38
N ARG A 333 8.46 -19.53 4.53
CA ARG A 333 9.53 -19.32 5.53
C ARG A 333 9.14 -18.45 6.74
N THR A 334 7.90 -17.97 6.82
CA THR A 334 7.38 -17.32 8.03
C THR A 334 7.25 -18.35 9.16
N GLN A 335 8.13 -18.29 10.16
CA GLN A 335 8.21 -19.25 11.28
C GLN A 335 7.07 -19.09 12.32
N ASP A 336 5.92 -18.54 11.93
CA ASP A 336 4.79 -18.23 12.80
C ASP A 336 3.53 -18.95 12.28
N PRO A 337 2.98 -19.97 12.97
CA PRO A 337 2.15 -21.01 12.37
C PRO A 337 0.66 -20.61 12.13
N VAL A 338 0.39 -19.38 11.69
CA VAL A 338 -0.97 -18.78 11.70
C VAL A 338 -1.39 -17.99 10.43
N GLU A 339 -0.84 -18.30 9.24
CA GLU A 339 -1.10 -17.57 7.97
C GLU A 339 -2.05 -18.18 6.88
N THR A 340 -2.84 -19.23 7.15
CA THR A 340 -3.62 -20.00 6.12
C THR A 340 -5.17 -19.91 6.19
N VAL A 341 -5.79 -18.87 5.60
CA VAL A 341 -7.22 -18.89 5.17
C VAL A 341 -7.38 -18.91 3.64
N TRP A 342 -6.31 -18.64 2.89
CA TRP A 342 -6.40 -18.42 1.45
C TRP A 342 -6.01 -19.65 0.64
N HIS A 343 -6.96 -20.58 0.50
CA HIS A 343 -6.86 -21.77 -0.36
C HIS A 343 -8.07 -21.87 -1.30
N HIS A 344 -7.85 -21.69 -2.60
CA HIS A 344 -8.26 -22.59 -3.71
C HIS A 344 -7.64 -22.06 -5.02
N SER A 345 -6.89 -22.91 -5.73
CA SER A 345 -5.95 -22.54 -6.82
C SER A 345 -4.79 -21.62 -6.38
N THR A 346 -3.55 -21.73 -6.86
CA THR A 346 -2.92 -22.68 -7.80
C THR A 346 -1.63 -23.23 -7.15
N ARG A 347 -0.85 -24.13 -7.80
CA ARG A 347 0.45 -24.61 -7.25
C ARG A 347 1.60 -24.45 -8.26
N PHE A 348 2.74 -24.00 -7.75
CA PHE A 348 4.09 -24.27 -8.27
C PHE A 348 4.98 -24.80 -7.14
N HIS A 349 6.17 -25.32 -7.44
CA HIS A 349 7.00 -26.05 -6.46
C HIS A 349 8.38 -25.44 -6.26
N TRP A 350 8.71 -25.13 -5.00
CA TRP A 350 10.07 -25.03 -4.46
C TRP A 350 10.05 -25.55 -3.01
N ALA A 351 10.51 -26.79 -2.79
CA ALA A 351 10.65 -27.47 -1.47
C ALA A 351 9.33 -28.05 -0.83
N PRO A 352 9.40 -28.81 0.30
CA PRO A 352 8.34 -29.75 0.73
C PRO A 352 7.43 -29.26 1.91
N PRO A 353 6.23 -29.87 2.11
CA PRO A 353 5.09 -29.16 2.73
C PRO A 353 4.65 -29.61 4.15
N SER A 354 4.13 -28.68 4.97
CA SER A 354 3.28 -29.00 6.14
C SER A 354 2.37 -27.86 6.68
N LEU A 355 1.07 -28.18 6.92
CA LEU A 355 0.08 -27.51 7.82
C LEU A 355 -0.61 -26.16 7.43
N ARG A 356 -1.68 -25.76 8.17
CA ARG A 356 -2.73 -24.76 7.79
C ARG A 356 -3.51 -24.04 8.96
N ALA A 357 -3.52 -22.70 9.06
CA ALA A 357 -4.47 -21.74 9.76
C ALA A 357 -3.85 -20.28 9.82
N LYS A 358 -4.40 -19.03 10.02
CA LYS A 358 -5.75 -18.37 9.90
C LYS A 358 -5.98 -16.77 9.84
N VAL A 359 -5.02 -15.81 9.75
CA VAL A 359 -5.06 -14.43 9.05
C VAL A 359 -6.06 -13.24 9.42
N VAL A 360 -5.79 -11.95 8.98
CA VAL A 360 -6.63 -10.80 8.39
C VAL A 360 -6.20 -9.27 8.52
N TYR A 361 -6.92 -8.26 9.12
CA TYR A 361 -7.02 -6.74 8.82
C TYR A 361 -6.10 -5.60 9.52
N LEU A 362 -5.93 -4.22 9.36
CA LEU A 362 -6.55 -2.99 8.71
C LEU A 362 -5.76 -1.60 8.76
N ILE A 363 -6.20 -0.47 8.11
CA ILE A 363 -5.54 0.79 7.52
C ILE A 363 -5.29 2.11 8.36
N SER A 364 -4.30 2.95 7.93
CA SER A 364 -3.90 4.31 8.40
C SER A 364 -4.28 5.55 7.51
N SER A 365 -4.53 6.73 8.13
CA SER A 365 -4.46 8.11 7.53
C SER A 365 -4.41 9.25 8.58
N PRO A 366 -3.72 10.39 8.38
CA PRO A 366 -3.88 11.63 9.16
C PRO A 366 -4.05 12.93 8.32
N ILE A 367 -5.26 13.52 8.32
CA ILE A 367 -5.71 14.59 7.40
C ILE A 367 -4.71 15.74 7.20
N SER A 368 -4.25 15.91 5.96
CA SER A 368 -3.25 16.89 5.54
C SER A 368 -3.65 18.36 5.73
N ARG A 369 -2.66 19.27 5.64
CA ARG A 369 -2.89 20.73 5.63
C ARG A 369 -3.83 21.18 4.50
N PHE A 370 -3.89 20.44 3.38
CA PHE A 370 -4.68 20.81 2.21
C PHE A 370 -6.17 20.49 2.36
N GLN A 371 -6.52 19.34 2.96
CA GLN A 371 -7.91 19.08 3.34
C GLN A 371 -8.40 20.07 4.41
N ARG A 372 -7.53 20.48 5.35
CA ARG A 372 -7.83 21.59 6.29
C ARG A 372 -8.05 22.94 5.57
N ALA A 373 -7.37 23.21 4.47
CA ALA A 373 -7.64 24.37 3.61
C ALA A 373 -8.99 24.26 2.88
N ARG A 374 -9.34 23.08 2.33
CA ARG A 374 -10.64 22.82 1.69
C ARG A 374 -11.80 22.93 2.68
N ALA A 375 -11.65 22.41 3.89
CA ALA A 375 -12.63 22.56 4.96
C ALA A 375 -12.84 24.04 5.34
N ARG A 376 -11.76 24.81 5.49
CA ARG A 376 -11.83 26.27 5.71
C ARG A 376 -12.56 27.00 4.58
N ALA A 377 -12.25 26.67 3.32
CA ALA A 377 -12.93 27.27 2.17
C ALA A 377 -14.45 27.01 2.20
N LEU A 378 -14.88 25.77 2.51
CA LEU A 378 -16.29 25.41 2.64
C LEU A 378 -16.98 26.11 3.83
N THR A 379 -16.28 26.37 4.94
CA THR A 379 -16.85 27.16 6.05
C THR A 379 -16.96 28.66 5.76
N HIS A 380 -16.19 29.19 4.79
CA HIS A 380 -16.20 30.61 4.42
C HIS A 380 -17.02 30.93 3.16
N SER A 381 -17.58 29.94 2.45
CA SER A 381 -18.40 30.18 1.26
C SER A 381 -19.85 30.63 1.54
N LYS A 382 -20.13 31.16 2.74
CA LYS A 382 -21.35 31.95 2.97
C LYS A 382 -21.16 33.31 2.30
N LEU A 383 -21.65 33.43 1.06
CA LEU A 383 -21.85 34.72 0.41
C LEU A 383 -22.67 35.64 1.36
N PRO A 384 -22.37 36.95 1.43
CA PRO A 384 -23.20 37.87 2.17
C PRO A 384 -24.60 37.89 1.55
N SER A 385 -25.64 37.86 2.39
CA SER A 385 -26.99 38.20 1.94
C SER A 385 -27.01 39.66 1.53
N THR A 386 -27.36 39.92 0.28
CA THR A 386 -27.66 41.28 -0.20
C THR A 386 -29.08 41.64 0.20
N ASP A 387 -29.21 42.20 1.39
CA ASP A 387 -30.35 43.04 1.80
C ASP A 387 -30.08 44.50 1.39
#